data_AF-A0A2S4RRZ5-F1
#
_entry.id   AF-A0A2S4RRZ5-F1
#
_cell.length_a   1.000
_cell.length_b   1.000
_cell.length_c   1.000
_cell.angle_alpha   90.00
_cell.angle_beta   90.00
_cell.angle_gamma   90.00
#
_symmetry.space_group_name_H-M   'P 1'
#
loop_
_entity.id
_entity.type
_entity.pdbx_description
1 polymer ?
#
loop_
_entity_poly.entity_id
_entity_poly.type
_entity_poly.pdbx_seq_one_letter_code
_entity_poly.pdbx_strand_id
1 'polypeptide(L)'
;MADLKVTRGGGIDGSDALMGPKIKENDLQKAAQQFEAIFLRNMLKEMRKTNEIFDSKDNPLNSDSARMMQGLYDDQLCTTLAQHQGIGIAAMIVRQLSPHHEKG
;
A
#
# COMPACT_ATOMS: atom_id res chain seq x y z
N MET A 1 -20.37 -17.83 56.59
CA MET A 1 -20.75 -16.98 55.43
C MET A 1 -19.57 -16.06 55.17
N ALA A 2 -18.85 -16.26 54.06
CA ALA A 2 -17.71 -15.43 53.69
C ALA A 2 -17.99 -14.86 52.28
N ASP A 3 -17.96 -13.54 52.17
CA ASP A 3 -18.28 -12.76 50.98
C ASP A 3 -17.31 -13.05 49.82
N LEU A 4 -17.87 -13.55 48.72
CA LEU A 4 -17.22 -13.71 47.43
C LEU A 4 -17.14 -12.34 46.75
N LYS A 5 -15.99 -11.67 46.83
CA LYS A 5 -15.74 -10.43 46.09
C LYS A 5 -15.51 -10.77 44.61
N VAL A 6 -16.58 -10.75 43.82
CA VAL A 6 -16.57 -10.83 42.36
C VAL A 6 -15.84 -9.60 41.81
N THR A 7 -14.59 -9.79 41.39
CA THR A 7 -13.85 -8.79 40.61
C THR A 7 -14.31 -8.88 39.15
N ARG A 8 -15.38 -8.14 38.78
CA ARG A 8 -15.68 -7.83 37.37
C ARG A 8 -14.71 -6.74 36.90
N GLY A 9 -13.48 -7.13 36.62
CA GLY A 9 -12.56 -6.37 35.78
C GLY A 9 -12.59 -7.01 34.39
N GLY A 10 -13.49 -6.53 33.52
CA GLY A 10 -13.50 -6.94 32.12
C GLY A 10 -12.18 -6.52 31.47
N GLY A 11 -11.35 -7.51 31.15
CA GLY A 11 -10.10 -7.31 30.44
C GLY A 11 -10.37 -6.84 29.01
N ILE A 12 -10.22 -5.54 28.77
CA ILE A 12 -10.03 -4.96 27.44
C ILE A 12 -8.54 -4.85 27.08
N ASP A 13 -7.67 -5.36 27.94
CA ASP A 13 -6.24 -5.40 27.65
C ASP A 13 -6.00 -6.54 26.65
N GLY A 14 -5.48 -6.20 25.48
CA GLY A 14 -5.48 -7.03 24.27
C GLY A 14 -4.58 -8.26 24.31
N SER A 15 -4.65 -9.05 25.38
CA SER A 15 -4.00 -10.33 25.58
C SER A 15 -4.88 -11.53 25.16
N ASP A 16 -5.99 -11.29 24.46
CA ASP A 16 -6.82 -12.36 23.92
C ASP A 16 -6.10 -13.06 22.76
N ALA A 17 -5.64 -14.29 23.00
CA ALA A 17 -4.91 -15.12 22.05
C ALA A 17 -5.75 -15.52 20.81
N LEU A 18 -7.05 -15.23 20.81
CA LEU A 18 -7.97 -15.45 19.69
C LEU A 18 -8.13 -14.23 18.78
N MET A 19 -7.65 -13.05 19.18
CA MET A 19 -7.53 -11.92 18.25
C MET A 19 -6.22 -12.04 17.49
N GLY A 20 -6.33 -12.27 16.17
CA GLY A 20 -5.19 -12.19 15.25
C GLY A 20 -4.40 -10.89 15.44
N PRO A 21 -3.14 -10.84 14.97
CA PRO A 21 -2.23 -9.74 15.28
C PRO A 21 -2.90 -8.38 15.03
N LYS A 22 -2.94 -7.54 16.07
CA LYS A 22 -3.41 -6.15 15.94
C LYS A 22 -2.58 -5.50 14.82
N ILE A 23 -3.19 -5.27 13.67
CA ILE A 23 -2.56 -4.55 12.56
C ILE A 23 -2.22 -3.17 13.10
N LYS A 24 -0.92 -2.91 13.31
CA LYS A 24 -0.48 -1.57 13.72
C LYS A 24 -0.71 -0.64 12.54
N GLU A 25 -1.26 0.53 12.80
CA GLU A 25 -1.56 1.53 11.77
C GLU A 25 -0.34 1.86 10.89
N ASN A 26 0.86 1.84 11.48
CA ASN A 26 2.13 2.02 10.76
C ASN A 26 2.41 0.90 9.74
N ASP A 27 2.08 -0.35 10.06
CA ASP A 27 2.30 -1.49 9.17
C ASP A 27 1.31 -1.46 8.01
N LEU A 28 0.05 -1.06 8.27
CA LEU A 28 -0.96 -0.82 7.25
C LEU A 28 -0.55 0.31 6.30
N GLN A 29 -0.03 1.43 6.84
CA GLN A 29 0.44 2.55 6.03
C GLN A 29 1.57 2.14 5.08
N LYS A 30 2.57 1.40 5.57
CA LYS A 30 3.69 0.92 4.75
C LYS A 30 3.23 -0.03 3.64
N ALA A 31 2.35 -0.98 3.98
CA ALA A 31 1.79 -1.91 3.00
C ALA A 31 0.97 -1.16 1.92
N ALA A 32 0.17 -0.17 2.34
CA ALA A 32 -0.62 0.65 1.43
C ALA A 32 0.26 1.50 0.47
N GLN A 33 1.35 2.07 0.97
CA GLN A 33 2.34 2.78 0.14
C GLN A 33 3.02 1.86 -0.87
N GLN A 34 3.44 0.66 -0.45
CA GLN A 34 4.02 -0.34 -1.35
C GLN A 34 3.03 -0.78 -2.43
N PHE A 35 1.77 -0.98 -2.06
CA PHE A 35 0.71 -1.28 -3.01
C PHE A 35 0.54 -0.17 -4.05
N GLU A 36 0.47 1.10 -3.62
CA GLU A 36 0.37 2.24 -4.53
C GLU A 36 1.58 2.34 -5.47
N ALA A 37 2.80 2.06 -4.98
CA ALA A 37 4.00 2.03 -5.81
C ALA A 37 3.94 0.95 -6.91
N ILE A 38 3.47 -0.25 -6.57
CA ILE A 38 3.29 -1.35 -7.54
C ILE A 38 2.20 -0.98 -8.56
N PHE A 39 1.09 -0.41 -8.10
CA PHE A 39 0.00 0.01 -8.96
C PHE A 39 0.46 1.08 -9.96
N LEU A 40 1.16 2.12 -9.49
CA LEU A 40 1.69 3.18 -10.36
C LEU A 40 2.67 2.62 -11.41
N ARG A 41 3.53 1.69 -11.00
CA ARG A 41 4.47 1.02 -11.92
C ARG A 41 3.73 0.26 -13.02
N ASN A 42 2.69 -0.49 -12.65
CA ASN A 42 1.86 -1.22 -13.62
C ASN A 42 1.11 -0.25 -14.54
N MET A 43 0.57 0.84 -14.00
CA MET A 43 -0.11 1.86 -14.78
C MET A 43 0.83 2.50 -15.81
N LEU A 44 2.02 2.95 -15.40
CA LEU A 44 3.01 3.54 -16.31
C LEU A 44 3.46 2.53 -17.38
N LYS A 45 3.65 1.27 -17.00
CA LYS A 45 4.01 0.20 -17.92
C LYS A 45 2.95 -0.02 -19.00
N GLU A 46 1.68 -0.09 -18.63
CA GLU A 46 0.58 -0.27 -19.61
C GLU A 46 0.38 0.98 -20.49
N MET A 47 0.56 2.18 -19.94
CA MET A 47 0.55 3.42 -20.75
C MET A 47 1.66 3.40 -21.82
N ARG A 48 2.87 2.96 -21.46
CA ARG A 48 3.99 2.85 -22.41
C ARG A 48 3.76 1.78 -23.46
N LYS A 49 3.32 0.60 -23.04
CA LYS A 49 2.98 -0.50 -23.96
C LYS A 49 1.92 -0.07 -24.98
N THR A 50 0.98 0.77 -24.56
CA THR A 50 -0.02 1.35 -25.47
C THR A 50 0.63 2.31 -26.47
N ASN A 51 1.56 3.18 -26.03
CA ASN A 51 2.31 4.08 -26.91
C ASN A 51 3.20 3.32 -27.91
N GLU A 52 3.79 2.19 -27.50
CA GLU A 52 4.59 1.33 -28.39
C GLU A 52 3.79 0.79 -29.59
N ILE A 53 2.46 0.65 -29.48
CA ILE A 53 1.59 0.24 -30.59
C ILE A 53 1.53 1.33 -31.68
N PHE A 54 1.66 2.60 -31.29
CA PHE A 54 1.64 3.74 -32.20
C PHE A 54 3.03 4.14 -32.69
N ASP A 55 4.08 3.59 -32.08
CA ASP A 55 5.46 3.95 -32.38
C ASP A 55 5.99 3.17 -33.59
N SER A 56 6.69 3.87 -34.47
CA SER A 56 7.26 3.27 -35.68
C SER A 56 8.47 2.39 -35.33
N LYS A 57 8.60 1.24 -36.00
CA LYS A 57 9.67 0.25 -35.73
C LYS A 57 11.10 0.79 -35.90
N ASP A 58 11.26 1.94 -36.57
CA ASP A 58 12.54 2.60 -36.81
C ASP A 58 12.90 3.67 -35.76
N ASN A 59 12.11 3.84 -34.69
CA ASN A 59 12.45 4.80 -33.63
C ASN A 59 13.61 4.27 -32.76
N PRO A 60 14.80 4.91 -32.73
CA PRO A 60 15.92 4.47 -31.90
C PRO A 60 15.64 4.55 -30.38
N LEU A 61 14.63 5.32 -29.98
CA LEU A 61 14.14 5.35 -28.59
C LEU A 61 13.35 4.07 -28.22
N ASN A 62 12.93 3.28 -29.22
CA ASN A 62 12.21 2.03 -29.05
C ASN A 62 13.15 0.81 -29.07
N SER A 63 14.40 0.98 -28.66
CA SER A 63 15.36 -0.12 -28.49
C SER A 63 15.17 -0.83 -27.14
N ASP A 64 15.53 -2.12 -27.05
CA ASP A 64 15.40 -2.90 -25.81
C ASP A 64 16.19 -2.30 -24.64
N SER A 65 17.40 -1.81 -24.91
CA SER A 65 18.26 -1.17 -23.90
C SER A 65 17.66 0.15 -23.39
N ALA A 66 17.07 0.95 -24.28
CA ALA A 66 16.39 2.18 -23.89
C ALA A 66 15.16 1.85 -23.01
N ARG A 67 14.33 0.88 -23.41
CA ARG A 67 13.19 0.40 -22.61
C ARG A 67 13.59 -0.05 -21.21
N MET A 68 14.70 -0.79 -21.09
CA MET A 68 15.20 -1.25 -19.81
C MET A 68 15.60 -0.07 -18.89
N MET A 69 16.38 0.88 -19.40
CA MET A 69 16.78 2.07 -18.65
C MET A 69 15.57 2.91 -18.23
N GLN A 70 14.60 3.07 -19.13
CA GLN A 70 13.37 3.79 -18.86
C GLN A 70 12.51 3.09 -17.80
N GLY A 71 12.51 1.76 -17.76
CA GLY A 71 11.83 0.97 -16.73
C GLY A 71 12.45 1.16 -15.35
N LEU A 72 13.79 1.12 -15.24
CA LEU A 72 14.49 1.37 -13.98
C LEU A 72 14.24 2.78 -13.44
N TYR A 73 14.21 3.77 -14.33
CA TYR A 73 13.90 5.15 -13.97
C TYR A 73 12.49 5.28 -13.39
N ASP A 74 11.50 4.67 -14.06
CA ASP A 74 10.11 4.68 -13.61
C ASP A 74 9.92 3.97 -12.27
N ASP A 75 10.62 2.86 -12.06
CA ASP A 75 10.56 2.12 -10.81
C ASP A 75 10.94 3.00 -9.62
N GLN A 76 12.00 3.80 -9.77
CA GLN A 76 12.43 4.75 -8.75
C GLN A 76 11.43 5.90 -8.62
N LEU A 77 10.97 6.45 -9.74
CA LEU A 77 9.99 7.54 -9.76
C LEU A 77 8.68 7.13 -9.05
N CYS A 78 8.13 5.96 -9.35
CA CYS A 78 6.93 5.42 -8.71
C CYS A 78 7.11 5.22 -7.21
N THR A 79 8.29 4.75 -6.81
CA THR A 79 8.62 4.56 -5.38
C THR A 79 8.64 5.90 -4.65
N THR A 80 9.30 6.92 -5.23
CA THR A 80 9.34 8.27 -4.66
C THR A 80 7.95 8.91 -4.61
N LEU A 81 7.15 8.77 -5.68
CA LEU A 81 5.77 9.30 -5.73
C LEU A 81 4.89 8.68 -4.64
N ALA A 82 4.92 7.36 -4.47
CA ALA A 82 4.13 6.68 -3.44
C ALA A 82 4.54 7.06 -2.01
N GLN A 83 5.82 7.41 -1.78
CA GLN A 83 6.31 7.87 -0.49
C GLN A 83 5.92 9.33 -0.19
N HIS A 84 5.96 10.20 -1.20
CA HIS A 84 5.74 11.65 -1.07
C HIS A 84 4.33 12.07 -1.46
N GLN A 85 3.32 11.30 -1.07
CA GLN A 85 1.91 11.65 -1.30
C GLN A 85 1.56 11.52 -2.81
N GLY A 86 1.45 10.26 -3.25
CA GLY A 86 1.20 9.87 -4.65
C GLY A 86 -0.19 10.27 -5.15
N ILE A 87 -0.95 9.32 -5.69
CA ILE A 87 -2.30 9.60 -6.23
C ILE A 87 -3.40 9.48 -5.17
N GLY A 88 -3.05 9.02 -3.95
CA GLY A 88 -3.93 8.96 -2.79
C GLY A 88 -4.57 7.60 -2.54
N ILE A 89 -4.18 6.56 -3.29
CA ILE A 89 -4.67 5.20 -3.07
C ILE A 89 -4.21 4.67 -1.72
N ALA A 90 -2.94 4.92 -1.35
CA ALA A 90 -2.43 4.48 -0.06
C ALA A 90 -3.23 5.08 1.11
N ALA A 91 -3.55 6.38 1.02
CA ALA A 91 -4.38 7.08 2.01
C ALA A 91 -5.81 6.52 2.06
N MET A 92 -6.39 6.18 0.91
CA MET A 92 -7.71 5.59 0.83
C MET A 92 -7.75 4.17 1.45
N ILE A 93 -6.74 3.34 1.18
CA ILE A 93 -6.59 2.01 1.78
C ILE A 93 -6.48 2.10 3.30
N VAL A 94 -5.62 2.99 3.80
CA VAL A 94 -5.51 3.23 5.25
C VAL A 94 -6.85 3.68 5.81
N ARG A 95 -7.54 4.63 5.18
CA ARG A 95 -8.84 5.12 5.67
C ARG A 95 -9.91 4.04 5.72
N GLN A 96 -9.93 3.09 4.77
CA GLN A 96 -10.92 2.02 4.75
C GLN A 96 -10.59 0.85 5.68
N LEU A 97 -9.30 0.54 5.88
CA LEU A 97 -8.85 -0.62 6.64
C LEU A 97 -8.42 -0.28 8.08
N SER A 98 -8.20 0.99 8.39
CA SER A 98 -7.98 1.43 9.77
C SER A 98 -9.22 1.06 10.60
N PRO A 99 -9.05 0.47 11.79
CA PRO A 99 -10.17 0.11 12.63
C PRO A 99 -11.05 1.34 12.88
N HIS A 100 -12.34 1.26 12.52
CA HIS A 100 -13.33 2.21 13.03
C HIS A 100 -13.42 1.96 14.53
N HIS A 101 -12.64 2.72 15.31
CA HIS A 101 -12.84 2.80 16.74
C HIS A 101 -14.14 3.56 16.97
N GLU A 102 -15.29 2.90 16.76
CA GLU A 102 -16.55 3.36 17.33
C GLU A 102 -16.36 3.35 18.85
N LYS A 103 -16.24 4.54 19.42
CA LYS A 103 -16.44 4.73 20.85
C LYS A 103 -17.94 4.55 21.11
N GLY A 104 -18.35 3.33 21.41
CA GLY A 104 -19.67 2.97 21.93
C GLY A 104 -19.50 2.11 23.16
#